data_AF-A0A4P2QPS2-F1
#
_entry.id   AF-A0A4P2QPS2-F1
#
_cell.length_a   1.000
_cell.length_b   1.000
_cell.length_c   1.000
_cell.angle_alpha   90.00
_cell.angle_beta   90.00
_cell.angle_gamma   90.00
#
_symmetry.space_group_name_H-M   'P 1'
#
loop_
_entity.id
_entity.type
_entity.pdbx_description
1 polymer ?
#
loop_
_entity_poly.entity_id
_entity_poly.type
_entity_poly.pdbx_seq_one_letter_code
_entity_poly.pdbx_strand_id
1 'polypeptide(L)'
;MKRTCIAVAAFAISLSASAAAQPVKLFVLAGQSNMVGFGVGTALPAELQSQPDVWYDHHNPDAREGGPYAEATSTDWGPLEPKGEARRYGPEITFGHAMAAAYPEHRIAIVKLAQGGTNLVDHWGRGLGPDPEVLYKSQLYHALLGKLDSATYAGDRALRYPDEPTRLDNALARLESEGHDVEIAGLLWMQGENEAGWSAAFTYGDTLRGFIAAIREDLGVPGLPVVLGRISDNLYPANGGPIAAGKEANIDAVRAAQVAVAEEDPRVAWVDTDDFAPRRSDDTWHFDSAAYQLLGDRFAEAYLALVAEAGSPGASSANSAASAGAGGGGGAAGASGSTVGGGGGGGAAGASGSSVSSASSAASAGGGGGAAGASGSSVSSASSAASAGAAAAGSAGSAAGSSGAAPGGTGGSSGCGCRTAGIPGQGPGAAALALIALAALRRRRGSGREPG
;
A
#
# COMPACT_ATOMS: atom_id res chain seq x y z
N MET A 1 -16.59 -38.70 -79.39
CA MET A 1 -17.02 -37.97 -78.18
C MET A 1 -15.93 -38.11 -77.12
N LYS A 2 -15.07 -37.09 -76.93
CA LYS A 2 -14.05 -37.06 -75.87
C LYS A 2 -14.67 -36.36 -74.66
N ARG A 3 -14.79 -37.06 -73.53
CA ARG A 3 -15.27 -36.50 -72.27
C ARG A 3 -14.07 -35.98 -71.49
N THR A 4 -13.94 -34.66 -71.40
CA THR A 4 -12.93 -33.98 -70.59
C THR A 4 -13.48 -33.85 -69.18
N CYS A 5 -12.91 -34.60 -68.23
CA CYS A 5 -13.20 -34.42 -66.80
C CYS A 5 -12.36 -33.24 -66.29
N ILE A 6 -13.02 -32.14 -65.96
CA ILE A 6 -12.40 -31.00 -65.26
C ILE A 6 -12.43 -31.33 -63.77
N ALA A 7 -11.26 -31.59 -63.18
CA ALA A 7 -11.10 -31.70 -61.74
C ALA A 7 -11.07 -30.28 -61.14
N VAL A 8 -12.09 -29.93 -60.36
CA VAL A 8 -12.11 -28.70 -59.58
C VAL A 8 -11.34 -28.95 -58.28
N ALA A 9 -10.12 -28.40 -58.19
CA ALA A 9 -9.37 -28.38 -56.95
C ALA A 9 -9.98 -27.32 -56.02
N ALA A 10 -10.61 -27.77 -54.93
CA ALA A 10 -11.10 -26.89 -53.88
C ALA A 10 -9.90 -26.40 -53.05
N PHE A 11 -9.52 -25.13 -53.24
CA PHE A 11 -8.51 -24.46 -52.43
C PHE A 11 -9.15 -24.12 -51.07
N ALA A 12 -8.85 -24.92 -50.05
CA ALA A 12 -9.22 -24.59 -48.67
C ALA A 12 -8.34 -23.42 -48.20
N ILE A 13 -8.89 -22.20 -48.24
CA ILE A 13 -8.27 -21.04 -47.60
C ILE A 13 -8.49 -21.21 -46.10
N SER A 14 -7.50 -21.75 -45.40
CA SER A 14 -7.45 -21.69 -43.94
C SER A 14 -7.24 -20.23 -43.55
N LEU A 15 -8.32 -19.52 -43.21
CA LEU A 15 -8.21 -18.29 -42.45
C LEU A 15 -7.69 -18.68 -41.06
N SER A 16 -6.38 -18.56 -40.86
CA SER A 16 -5.83 -18.43 -39.51
C SER A 16 -6.36 -17.12 -38.95
N ALA A 17 -7.44 -17.19 -38.16
CA ALA A 17 -7.82 -16.07 -37.32
C ALA A 17 -6.62 -15.83 -36.39
N SER A 18 -5.90 -14.72 -36.62
CA SER A 18 -5.00 -14.20 -35.59
C SER A 18 -5.87 -13.98 -34.37
N ALA A 19 -5.65 -14.75 -33.30
CA ALA A 19 -6.27 -14.44 -32.02
C ALA A 19 -5.87 -12.98 -31.72
N ALA A 20 -6.85 -12.09 -31.63
CA ALA A 20 -6.58 -10.73 -31.22
C ALA A 20 -5.90 -10.80 -29.84
N ALA A 21 -4.83 -10.04 -29.64
CA ALA A 21 -4.17 -9.98 -28.34
C ALA A 21 -5.19 -9.54 -27.29
N GLN A 22 -5.28 -10.26 -26.17
CA GLN A 22 -6.18 -9.87 -25.09
C GLN A 22 -5.80 -8.48 -24.57
N PRO A 23 -6.76 -7.58 -24.34
CA PRO A 23 -6.49 -6.31 -23.66
C PRO A 23 -5.92 -6.58 -22.27
N VAL A 24 -5.05 -5.68 -21.80
CA VAL A 24 -4.32 -5.82 -20.55
C VAL A 24 -4.95 -4.93 -19.48
N LYS A 25 -5.26 -5.52 -18.33
CA LYS A 25 -5.57 -4.78 -17.10
C LYS A 25 -4.32 -4.75 -16.23
N LEU A 26 -3.74 -3.57 -16.08
CA LEU A 26 -2.56 -3.33 -15.26
C LEU A 26 -2.97 -2.81 -13.88
N PHE A 27 -2.53 -3.51 -12.84
CA PHE A 27 -2.73 -3.12 -11.45
C PHE A 27 -1.43 -2.65 -10.83
N VAL A 28 -1.50 -1.54 -10.11
CA VAL A 28 -0.38 -0.99 -9.35
C VAL A 28 -0.54 -1.37 -7.89
N LEU A 29 0.49 -1.99 -7.31
CA LEU A 29 0.56 -2.37 -5.90
C LEU A 29 1.65 -1.57 -5.22
N ALA A 30 1.28 -0.75 -4.22
CA ALA A 30 2.23 0.12 -3.55
C ALA A 30 2.00 0.26 -2.04
N GLY A 31 3.02 0.74 -1.33
CA GLY A 31 2.97 0.94 0.11
C GLY A 31 4.24 0.48 0.81
N GLN A 32 4.11 -0.07 2.03
CA GLN A 32 5.25 -0.47 2.85
C GLN A 32 5.38 -2.00 3.00
N SER A 33 5.97 -2.46 4.11
CA SER A 33 6.35 -3.85 4.33
C SER A 33 5.21 -4.87 4.22
N ASN A 34 3.97 -4.51 4.57
CA ASN A 34 2.81 -5.38 4.36
C ASN A 34 2.31 -5.43 2.90
N MET A 35 2.68 -4.47 2.05
CA MET A 35 2.55 -4.62 0.58
C MET A 35 3.72 -5.42 -0.01
N VAL A 36 4.94 -5.23 0.52
CA VAL A 36 6.11 -6.04 0.11
C VAL A 36 5.82 -7.52 0.32
N GLY A 37 5.36 -7.87 1.52
CA GLY A 37 4.96 -9.21 1.88
C GLY A 37 6.05 -10.02 2.58
N PHE A 38 5.63 -10.70 3.65
CA PHE A 38 6.46 -11.60 4.45
C PHE A 38 5.90 -13.03 4.47
N GLY A 39 4.96 -13.32 3.56
CA GLY A 39 4.43 -14.65 3.32
C GLY A 39 5.53 -15.64 2.96
N VAL A 40 5.38 -16.89 3.39
CA VAL A 40 6.35 -17.96 3.15
C VAL A 40 5.94 -18.71 1.88
N GLY A 41 6.54 -18.36 0.74
CA GLY A 41 6.10 -18.89 -0.56
C GLY A 41 6.19 -20.41 -0.68
N THR A 42 7.10 -21.06 0.04
CA THR A 42 7.19 -22.53 0.06
C THR A 42 5.98 -23.21 0.70
N ALA A 43 5.14 -22.48 1.45
CA ALA A 43 3.92 -22.98 2.06
C ALA A 43 2.66 -22.70 1.22
N LEU A 44 2.78 -22.03 0.07
CA LEU A 44 1.64 -21.78 -0.82
C LEU A 44 1.11 -23.10 -1.43
N PRO A 45 -0.22 -23.18 -1.63
CA PRO A 45 -0.84 -24.19 -2.50
C PRO A 45 -0.18 -24.23 -3.88
N ALA A 46 -0.16 -25.41 -4.51
CA ALA A 46 0.58 -25.64 -5.76
C ALA A 46 0.15 -24.70 -6.89
N GLU A 47 -1.14 -24.40 -6.98
CA GLU A 47 -1.76 -23.49 -7.93
C GLU A 47 -1.33 -22.02 -7.75
N LEU A 48 -0.87 -21.64 -6.56
CA LEU A 48 -0.38 -20.29 -6.26
C LEU A 48 1.16 -20.19 -6.29
N GLN A 49 1.87 -21.32 -6.47
CA GLN A 49 3.34 -21.32 -6.53
C GLN A 49 3.87 -20.65 -7.80
N SER A 50 3.13 -20.72 -8.91
CA SER A 50 3.45 -20.03 -10.16
C SER A 50 2.19 -19.91 -11.03
N GLN A 51 1.86 -18.68 -11.42
CA GLN A 51 0.66 -18.33 -12.17
C GLN A 51 1.07 -17.67 -13.49
N PRO A 52 1.30 -18.46 -14.56
CA PRO A 52 1.85 -17.99 -15.83
C PRO A 52 0.88 -17.14 -16.66
N ASP A 53 -0.38 -17.12 -16.28
CA ASP A 53 -1.44 -16.32 -16.89
C ASP A 53 -1.49 -14.88 -16.37
N VAL A 54 -0.81 -14.59 -15.26
CA VAL A 54 -0.66 -13.23 -14.72
C VAL A 54 0.76 -12.73 -14.97
N TRP A 55 0.88 -11.59 -15.63
CA TRP A 55 2.14 -10.92 -15.85
C TRP A 55 2.55 -10.15 -14.62
N TYR A 56 3.74 -10.46 -14.12
CA TYR A 56 4.27 -9.83 -12.92
C TYR A 56 5.64 -9.22 -13.19
N ASP A 57 5.71 -7.90 -13.08
CA ASP A 57 6.96 -7.15 -13.09
C ASP A 57 7.48 -7.16 -11.66
N HIS A 58 8.47 -8.03 -11.40
CA HIS A 58 9.16 -8.00 -10.13
C HIS A 58 10.65 -7.76 -10.27
N HIS A 59 10.96 -6.48 -10.19
CA HIS A 59 12.24 -5.97 -9.74
C HIS A 59 12.62 -6.53 -8.36
N ASN A 60 13.86 -7.01 -8.22
CA ASN A 60 14.32 -7.73 -7.04
C ASN A 60 14.12 -6.94 -5.72
N PRO A 61 13.34 -7.45 -4.74
CA PRO A 61 13.08 -6.78 -3.47
C PRO A 61 14.27 -6.88 -2.49
N ASP A 62 15.26 -7.73 -2.80
CA ASP A 62 16.46 -7.95 -1.99
C ASP A 62 17.60 -6.97 -2.34
N ALA A 63 17.42 -6.08 -3.33
CA ALA A 63 18.40 -5.06 -3.71
C ALA A 63 18.50 -3.94 -2.66
N ARG A 64 19.10 -4.27 -1.51
CA ARG A 64 19.46 -3.30 -0.46
C ARG A 64 20.51 -2.29 -0.95
N GLU A 65 21.31 -2.67 -1.95
CA GLU A 65 22.20 -1.76 -2.68
C GLU A 65 21.53 -1.34 -4.00
N GLY A 66 21.27 -0.05 -4.17
CA GLY A 66 20.61 0.55 -5.35
C GLY A 66 19.19 1.07 -5.07
N GLY A 67 18.47 0.51 -4.10
CA GLY A 67 17.16 0.99 -3.68
C GLY A 67 16.07 0.89 -4.78
N PRO A 68 15.07 1.79 -4.80
CA PRO A 68 13.97 1.73 -5.77
C PRO A 68 14.44 2.04 -7.20
N TYR A 69 15.70 2.43 -7.37
CA TYR A 69 16.41 2.67 -8.62
C TYR A 69 17.52 1.64 -8.89
N ALA A 70 17.56 0.52 -8.15
CA ALA A 70 18.48 -0.57 -8.48
C ALA A 70 18.21 -1.07 -9.92
N GLU A 71 19.22 -1.68 -10.55
CA GLU A 71 19.07 -2.32 -11.86
C GLU A 71 18.20 -3.58 -11.76
N ALA A 72 17.33 -3.79 -12.75
CA ALA A 72 16.37 -4.88 -12.70
C ALA A 72 17.07 -6.21 -12.96
N THR A 73 16.84 -7.19 -12.09
CA THR A 73 17.28 -8.57 -12.34
C THR A 73 16.62 -9.18 -13.57
N SER A 74 15.50 -8.59 -14.00
CA SER A 74 14.87 -8.81 -15.29
C SER A 74 13.99 -7.60 -15.62
N THR A 75 13.97 -7.19 -16.89
CA THR A 75 12.99 -6.23 -17.43
C THR A 75 11.83 -6.96 -18.12
N ASP A 76 11.78 -8.30 -18.00
CA ASP A 76 10.79 -9.16 -18.63
C ASP A 76 9.61 -9.54 -17.70
N TRP A 77 8.45 -9.87 -18.30
CA TRP A 77 7.21 -10.16 -17.59
C TRP A 77 7.33 -11.61 -17.16
N GLY A 78 7.39 -11.83 -15.86
CA GLY A 78 7.42 -13.17 -15.30
C GLY A 78 6.01 -13.67 -14.98
N PRO A 79 5.86 -14.99 -14.72
CA PRO A 79 4.68 -15.48 -14.02
C PRO A 79 4.57 -14.80 -12.65
N LEU A 80 3.35 -14.62 -12.17
CA LEU A 80 3.09 -14.23 -10.79
C LEU A 80 3.43 -15.40 -9.87
N GLU A 81 4.46 -15.19 -9.04
CA GLU A 81 4.99 -16.20 -8.12
C GLU A 81 5.80 -15.51 -7.01
N PRO A 82 6.05 -16.18 -5.87
CA PRO A 82 6.96 -15.67 -4.85
C PRO A 82 8.37 -15.46 -5.42
N LYS A 83 8.99 -14.32 -5.08
CA LYS A 83 10.31 -13.89 -5.61
C LYS A 83 11.32 -13.66 -4.49
N GLY A 84 12.56 -13.33 -4.89
CA GLY A 84 13.71 -13.15 -4.00
C GLY A 84 14.26 -14.48 -3.48
N GLU A 85 15.41 -14.43 -2.82
CA GLU A 85 16.05 -15.64 -2.27
C GLU A 85 15.17 -16.32 -1.23
N ALA A 86 14.44 -15.51 -0.45
CA ALA A 86 13.54 -15.99 0.58
C ALA A 86 12.17 -16.48 0.05
N ARG A 87 11.92 -16.41 -1.26
CA ARG A 87 10.63 -16.73 -1.89
C ARG A 87 9.45 -16.13 -1.12
N ARG A 88 9.53 -14.83 -0.83
CA ARG A 88 8.47 -14.13 -0.09
C ARG A 88 7.39 -13.66 -1.04
N TYR A 89 6.20 -13.45 -0.48
CA TYR A 89 5.07 -12.89 -1.19
C TYR A 89 4.22 -12.03 -0.27
N GLY A 90 3.50 -11.09 -0.87
CA GLY A 90 2.49 -10.25 -0.25
C GLY A 90 1.10 -10.51 -0.82
N PRO A 91 0.19 -9.53 -0.79
CA PRO A 91 -1.17 -9.74 -1.27
C PRO A 91 -1.27 -9.96 -2.79
N GLU A 92 -0.20 -9.72 -3.55
CA GLU A 92 -0.22 -9.85 -5.02
C GLU A 92 -0.61 -11.24 -5.50
N ILE A 93 -0.26 -12.30 -4.77
CA ILE A 93 -0.41 -13.69 -5.24
C ILE A 93 -1.87 -14.07 -5.39
N THR A 94 -2.66 -13.87 -4.34
CA THR A 94 -4.09 -14.19 -4.35
C THR A 94 -4.90 -13.11 -5.05
N PHE A 95 -4.49 -11.84 -4.95
CA PHE A 95 -5.11 -10.76 -5.73
C PHE A 95 -5.02 -11.04 -7.24
N GLY A 96 -3.83 -11.32 -7.76
CA GLY A 96 -3.62 -11.58 -9.18
C GLY A 96 -4.36 -12.83 -9.64
N HIS A 97 -4.38 -13.88 -8.82
CA HIS A 97 -5.17 -15.08 -9.06
C HIS A 97 -6.66 -14.77 -9.24
N ALA A 98 -7.23 -14.02 -8.29
CA ALA A 98 -8.64 -13.65 -8.30
C ALA A 98 -8.97 -12.73 -9.49
N MET A 99 -8.08 -11.80 -9.86
CA MET A 99 -8.28 -10.93 -11.03
C MET A 99 -8.24 -11.72 -12.34
N ALA A 100 -7.33 -12.70 -12.48
CA ALA A 100 -7.27 -13.55 -13.67
C ALA A 100 -8.56 -14.37 -13.83
N ALA A 101 -9.10 -14.88 -12.73
CA ALA A 101 -10.39 -15.58 -12.72
C ALA A 101 -11.57 -14.64 -13.04
N ALA A 102 -11.55 -13.40 -12.55
CA ALA A 102 -12.62 -12.43 -12.76
C ALA A 102 -12.64 -11.81 -14.17
N TYR A 103 -11.48 -11.76 -14.85
CA TYR A 103 -11.34 -11.18 -16.18
C TYR A 103 -10.74 -12.18 -17.19
N PRO A 104 -11.44 -13.28 -17.54
CA PRO A 104 -10.90 -14.31 -18.43
C PRO A 104 -10.59 -13.83 -19.86
N GLU A 105 -11.21 -12.72 -20.28
CA GLU A 105 -11.00 -12.08 -21.59
C GLU A 105 -9.84 -11.06 -21.58
N HIS A 106 -9.23 -10.81 -20.43
CA HIS A 106 -8.11 -9.88 -20.29
C HIS A 106 -6.84 -10.61 -19.85
N ARG A 107 -5.70 -10.04 -20.20
CA ARG A 107 -4.45 -10.35 -19.52
C ARG A 107 -4.35 -9.50 -18.27
N ILE A 108 -3.99 -10.10 -17.14
CA ILE A 108 -3.68 -9.34 -15.92
C ILE A 108 -2.20 -9.04 -15.88
N ALA A 109 -1.85 -7.78 -15.60
CA ALA A 109 -0.49 -7.33 -15.34
C ALA A 109 -0.41 -6.67 -13.95
N ILE A 110 0.64 -6.94 -13.20
CA ILE A 110 0.88 -6.37 -11.86
C ILE A 110 2.25 -5.69 -11.85
N VAL A 111 2.25 -4.40 -11.51
CA VAL A 111 3.46 -3.63 -11.19
C VAL A 111 3.46 -3.37 -9.69
N LYS A 112 4.47 -3.88 -8.98
CA LYS A 112 4.59 -3.72 -7.53
C LYS A 112 5.83 -2.92 -7.16
N LEU A 113 5.65 -1.78 -6.51
CA LEU A 113 6.73 -1.06 -5.82
C LEU A 113 6.28 -0.78 -4.40
N ALA A 114 6.91 -1.42 -3.42
CA ALA A 114 6.65 -1.20 -2.01
C ALA A 114 7.97 -1.25 -1.24
N GLN A 115 8.06 -0.49 -0.16
CA GLN A 115 9.33 -0.33 0.57
C GLN A 115 9.09 -0.33 2.07
N GLY A 116 9.74 -1.27 2.77
CA GLY A 116 9.56 -1.45 4.21
C GLY A 116 9.98 -0.23 5.04
N GLY A 117 9.18 0.10 6.05
CA GLY A 117 9.47 1.17 7.00
C GLY A 117 9.47 2.57 6.39
N THR A 118 8.66 2.80 5.36
CA THR A 118 8.42 4.14 4.79
C THR A 118 7.15 4.75 5.37
N ASN A 119 7.10 6.08 5.32
CA ASN A 119 5.92 6.88 5.59
C ASN A 119 5.55 7.67 4.33
N LEU A 120 4.32 8.12 4.24
CA LEU A 120 3.76 8.87 3.13
C LEU A 120 4.37 10.29 3.05
N VAL A 121 4.51 10.98 4.18
CA VAL A 121 4.98 12.38 4.26
C VAL A 121 6.42 12.60 3.79
N ASP A 122 7.33 11.67 4.07
CA ASP A 122 8.77 11.80 3.79
C ASP A 122 9.24 10.95 2.60
N HIS A 123 8.44 9.98 2.14
CA HIS A 123 8.89 9.04 1.10
C HIS A 123 7.97 8.95 -0.12
N TRP A 124 6.66 9.10 0.05
CA TRP A 124 5.66 8.91 -1.02
C TRP A 124 4.96 10.20 -1.48
N GLY A 125 5.36 11.36 -0.96
CA GLY A 125 4.85 12.64 -1.43
C GLY A 125 5.29 12.98 -2.86
N ARG A 126 4.38 13.59 -3.63
CA ARG A 126 4.69 14.15 -4.94
C ARG A 126 5.75 15.25 -4.82
N GLY A 127 6.81 15.14 -5.63
CA GLY A 127 7.89 16.10 -5.68
C GLY A 127 8.87 16.04 -4.51
N LEU A 128 8.86 15.08 -3.60
CA LEU A 128 9.83 15.10 -2.50
C LEU A 128 11.28 15.13 -3.00
N GLY A 129 12.13 15.87 -2.29
CA GLY A 129 13.57 15.87 -2.55
C GLY A 129 14.21 14.55 -2.12
N PRO A 130 15.44 14.26 -2.58
CA PRO A 130 16.15 13.06 -2.17
C PRO A 130 16.55 13.16 -0.69
N ASP A 131 16.41 12.07 0.06
CA ASP A 131 17.02 11.91 1.38
C ASP A 131 18.47 11.43 1.19
N PRO A 132 19.48 12.26 1.50
CA PRO A 132 20.89 11.91 1.28
C PRO A 132 21.37 10.78 2.19
N GLU A 133 20.69 10.49 3.30
CA GLU A 133 21.06 9.44 4.26
C GLU A 133 20.38 8.11 3.94
N VAL A 134 19.19 8.16 3.34
CA VAL A 134 18.33 6.99 3.11
C VAL A 134 17.81 6.92 1.67
N LEU A 135 18.75 6.90 0.71
CA LEU A 135 18.45 6.91 -0.73
C LEU A 135 17.47 5.81 -1.17
N TYR A 136 17.55 4.62 -0.57
CA TYR A 136 16.69 3.49 -0.91
C TYR A 136 15.22 3.63 -0.48
N LYS A 137 14.87 4.72 0.20
CA LYS A 137 13.47 5.07 0.51
C LYS A 137 13.06 6.41 -0.09
N SER A 138 13.96 7.06 -0.84
CA SER A 138 13.73 8.41 -1.35
C SER A 138 12.89 8.40 -2.62
N GLN A 139 12.05 9.43 -2.76
CA GLN A 139 11.36 9.76 -4.01
C GLN A 139 10.52 8.57 -4.56
N LEU A 140 9.86 7.79 -3.70
CA LEU A 140 9.16 6.56 -4.10
C LEU A 140 7.95 6.83 -4.99
N TYR A 141 7.31 7.98 -4.80
CA TYR A 141 6.26 8.46 -5.71
C TYR A 141 6.77 8.54 -7.15
N HIS A 142 7.92 9.19 -7.34
CA HIS A 142 8.56 9.29 -8.65
C HIS A 142 9.01 7.92 -9.14
N ALA A 143 9.66 7.12 -8.29
CA ALA A 143 10.14 5.79 -8.68
C ALA A 143 9.02 4.87 -9.18
N LEU A 144 7.78 5.06 -8.69
CA LEU A 144 6.62 4.28 -9.12
C LEU A 144 6.04 4.75 -10.47
N LEU A 145 5.65 6.02 -10.62
CA LEU A 145 4.58 6.41 -11.56
C LEU A 145 5.01 7.13 -12.83
N GLY A 146 6.26 7.58 -12.96
CA GLY A 146 6.73 8.07 -14.24
C GLY A 146 6.56 9.54 -14.56
N LYS A 147 7.22 9.95 -15.66
CA LYS A 147 7.68 11.32 -15.98
C LYS A 147 6.82 12.46 -15.40
N LEU A 148 7.22 12.89 -14.21
CA LEU A 148 6.77 14.14 -13.61
C LEU A 148 7.54 15.30 -14.26
N ASP A 149 6.91 16.47 -14.33
CA ASP A 149 7.53 17.61 -15.00
C ASP A 149 8.89 17.97 -14.34
N SER A 150 9.83 18.45 -15.16
CA SER A 150 11.16 18.85 -14.67
C SER A 150 11.10 20.03 -13.69
N ALA A 151 9.96 20.74 -13.63
CA ALA A 151 9.72 21.82 -12.68
C ALA A 151 9.45 21.29 -11.25
N THR A 152 8.79 20.14 -11.12
CA THR A 152 8.45 19.49 -9.84
C THR A 152 9.71 19.02 -9.11
N TYR A 153 10.72 18.57 -9.86
CA TYR A 153 12.00 18.07 -9.34
C TYR A 153 13.17 18.95 -9.79
N ALA A 154 13.10 20.25 -9.48
CA ALA A 154 14.19 21.20 -9.68
C ALA A 154 14.86 21.61 -8.36
N GLY A 155 16.09 22.12 -8.45
CA GLY A 155 16.85 22.62 -7.29
C GLY A 155 17.10 21.54 -6.24
N ASP A 156 16.80 21.84 -4.97
CA ASP A 156 16.97 20.90 -3.84
C ASP A 156 16.06 19.67 -3.91
N ARG A 157 15.09 19.66 -4.84
CA ARG A 157 14.18 18.55 -5.11
C ARG A 157 14.62 17.71 -6.31
N ALA A 158 15.78 17.99 -6.89
CA ALA A 158 16.26 17.31 -8.09
C ALA A 158 16.22 15.79 -7.94
N LEU A 159 15.77 15.11 -9.01
CA LEU A 159 15.82 13.65 -9.07
C LEU A 159 17.26 13.20 -8.94
N ARG A 160 17.47 12.20 -8.07
CA ARG A 160 18.79 11.60 -7.95
C ARG A 160 19.20 10.84 -9.21
N TYR A 161 18.21 10.21 -9.85
CA TYR A 161 18.35 9.39 -11.05
C TYR A 161 17.39 9.90 -12.13
N PRO A 162 17.67 11.08 -12.75
CA PRO A 162 16.75 11.72 -13.69
C PRO A 162 16.61 10.98 -15.03
N ASP A 163 17.59 10.13 -15.37
CA ASP A 163 17.62 9.38 -16.62
C ASP A 163 17.02 7.97 -16.49
N GLU A 164 16.81 7.49 -15.26
CA GLU A 164 16.26 6.15 -15.02
C GLU A 164 14.74 6.16 -15.23
N PRO A 165 14.22 5.34 -16.16
CA PRO A 165 12.79 5.19 -16.32
C PRO A 165 12.17 4.58 -15.06
N THR A 166 10.99 5.07 -14.70
CA THR A 166 10.28 4.62 -13.50
C THR A 166 9.67 3.23 -13.71
N ARG A 167 9.18 2.60 -12.64
CA ARG A 167 8.63 1.23 -12.73
C ARG A 167 7.45 1.16 -13.69
N LEU A 168 6.46 2.02 -13.48
CA LEU A 168 5.26 1.99 -14.30
C LEU A 168 5.56 2.43 -15.74
N ASP A 169 6.43 3.43 -15.95
CA ASP A 169 6.84 3.83 -17.31
C ASP A 169 7.48 2.67 -18.08
N ASN A 170 8.39 1.93 -17.44
CA ASN A 170 9.02 0.77 -18.08
C ASN A 170 8.00 -0.31 -18.44
N ALA A 171 7.09 -0.62 -17.52
CA ALA A 171 6.05 -1.63 -17.74
C ALA A 171 5.11 -1.21 -18.88
N LEU A 172 4.65 0.04 -18.90
CA LEU A 172 3.77 0.59 -19.93
C LEU A 172 4.48 0.66 -21.29
N ALA A 173 5.69 1.24 -21.35
CA ALA A 173 6.45 1.36 -22.59
C ALA A 173 6.70 -0.01 -23.24
N ARG A 174 6.90 -1.04 -22.42
CA ARG A 174 7.04 -2.39 -22.93
C ARG A 174 5.74 -2.95 -23.49
N LEU A 175 4.64 -2.87 -22.74
CA LEU A 175 3.34 -3.34 -23.22
C LEU A 175 2.93 -2.63 -24.53
N GLU A 176 3.19 -1.31 -24.62
CA GLU A 176 2.99 -0.52 -25.83
C GLU A 176 3.88 -1.02 -26.99
N SER A 177 5.17 -1.29 -26.73
CA SER A 177 6.10 -1.78 -27.76
C SER A 177 5.73 -3.17 -28.30
N GLU A 178 5.07 -3.98 -27.48
CA GLU A 178 4.55 -5.32 -27.82
C GLU A 178 3.15 -5.24 -28.48
N GLY A 179 2.56 -4.04 -28.57
CA GLY A 179 1.28 -3.80 -29.26
C GLY A 179 0.04 -4.13 -28.43
N HIS A 180 0.15 -4.12 -27.11
CA HIS A 180 -0.98 -4.35 -26.21
C HIS A 180 -1.85 -3.10 -26.03
N ASP A 181 -3.16 -3.30 -25.96
CA ASP A 181 -4.11 -2.31 -25.44
C ASP A 181 -4.11 -2.41 -23.91
N VAL A 182 -3.80 -1.32 -23.20
CA VAL A 182 -3.54 -1.33 -21.75
C VAL A 182 -4.46 -0.37 -21.01
N GLU A 183 -5.14 -0.88 -19.99
CA GLU A 183 -5.89 -0.12 -19.00
C GLU A 183 -5.14 -0.15 -17.66
N ILE A 184 -4.79 1.02 -17.11
CA ILE A 184 -4.39 1.12 -15.70
C ILE A 184 -5.66 0.97 -14.85
N ALA A 185 -5.87 -0.26 -14.37
CA ALA A 185 -7.14 -0.73 -13.85
C ALA A 185 -7.38 -0.34 -12.39
N GLY A 186 -6.34 -0.17 -11.58
CA GLY A 186 -6.48 0.23 -10.18
C GLY A 186 -5.17 0.29 -9.40
N LEU A 187 -5.22 0.94 -8.23
CA LEU A 187 -4.15 1.01 -7.24
C LEU A 187 -4.56 0.24 -5.98
N LEU A 188 -3.73 -0.68 -5.52
CA LEU A 188 -3.81 -1.25 -4.18
C LEU A 188 -2.75 -0.61 -3.29
N TRP A 189 -3.17 -0.13 -2.12
CA TRP A 189 -2.31 0.61 -1.20
C TRP A 189 -2.35 0.00 0.20
N MET A 190 -1.22 -0.50 0.71
CA MET A 190 -1.08 -0.99 2.08
C MET A 190 0.07 -0.26 2.78
N GLN A 191 -0.29 0.75 3.58
CA GLN A 191 0.65 1.60 4.29
C GLN A 191 -0.04 2.33 5.45
N GLY A 192 0.77 2.75 6.44
CA GLY A 192 0.37 3.67 7.50
C GLY A 192 0.98 3.30 8.86
N GLU A 193 1.59 2.13 8.96
CA GLU A 193 2.12 1.62 10.22
C GLU A 193 3.30 2.45 10.72
N ASN A 194 4.07 3.05 9.82
CA ASN A 194 5.12 4.01 10.21
C ASN A 194 4.51 5.28 10.81
N GLU A 195 3.54 5.93 10.15
CA GLU A 195 2.86 7.12 10.68
C GLU A 195 2.19 6.88 12.03
N ALA A 196 1.61 5.71 12.24
CA ALA A 196 1.04 5.33 13.52
C ALA A 196 2.08 5.38 14.67
N GLY A 197 3.38 5.33 14.36
CA GLY A 197 4.46 5.45 15.32
C GLY A 197 4.68 6.87 15.88
N TRP A 198 4.10 7.93 15.30
CA TRP A 198 4.42 9.32 15.66
C TRP A 198 3.33 10.32 15.25
N SER A 199 3.59 11.63 15.42
CA SER A 199 2.58 12.68 15.32
C SER A 199 2.00 12.90 13.92
N ALA A 200 2.66 12.40 12.86
CA ALA A 200 2.12 12.47 11.50
C ALA A 200 0.81 11.67 11.32
N ALA A 201 0.50 10.75 12.23
CA ALA A 201 -0.78 10.04 12.27
C ALA A 201 -1.99 10.98 12.18
N PHE A 202 -1.94 12.13 12.84
CA PHE A 202 -3.07 13.08 12.89
C PHE A 202 -3.26 13.89 11.60
N THR A 203 -2.27 13.87 10.69
CA THR A 203 -2.34 14.48 9.36
C THR A 203 -2.44 13.44 8.24
N TYR A 204 -2.54 12.15 8.59
CA TYR A 204 -2.48 11.06 7.62
C TYR A 204 -3.59 11.17 6.57
N GLY A 205 -4.83 11.49 6.98
CA GLY A 205 -5.95 11.62 6.06
C GLY A 205 -5.73 12.69 4.99
N ASP A 206 -5.27 13.88 5.36
CA ASP A 206 -4.97 14.95 4.41
C ASP A 206 -3.85 14.55 3.44
N THR A 207 -2.82 13.89 3.96
CA THR A 207 -1.68 13.45 3.15
C THR A 207 -2.08 12.32 2.19
N LEU A 208 -2.92 11.38 2.64
CA LEU A 208 -3.44 10.29 1.82
C LEU A 208 -4.37 10.79 0.71
N ARG A 209 -5.27 11.75 0.99
CA ARG A 209 -6.09 12.38 -0.06
C ARG A 209 -5.22 13.07 -1.11
N GLY A 210 -4.22 13.83 -0.66
CA GLY A 210 -3.26 14.48 -1.56
C GLY A 210 -2.52 13.49 -2.45
N PHE A 211 -2.09 12.37 -1.89
CA PHE A 211 -1.44 11.29 -2.64
C PHE A 211 -2.38 10.66 -3.68
N ILE A 212 -3.60 10.27 -3.30
CA ILE A 212 -4.57 9.69 -4.24
C ILE A 212 -4.91 10.66 -5.38
N ALA A 213 -5.14 11.93 -5.05
CA ALA A 213 -5.41 12.97 -6.04
C ALA A 213 -4.23 13.17 -7.01
N ALA A 214 -3.01 13.21 -6.47
CA ALA A 214 -1.79 13.33 -7.26
C ALA A 214 -1.60 12.14 -8.22
N ILE A 215 -1.78 10.90 -7.74
CA ILE A 215 -1.64 9.70 -8.57
C ILE A 215 -2.63 9.75 -9.75
N ARG A 216 -3.89 10.08 -9.47
CA ARG A 216 -4.93 10.18 -10.51
C ARG A 216 -4.62 11.26 -11.53
N GLU A 217 -4.10 12.40 -11.09
CA GLU A 217 -3.66 13.50 -11.95
C GLU A 217 -2.50 13.06 -12.85
N ASP A 218 -1.42 12.55 -12.26
CA ASP A 218 -0.18 12.23 -12.98
C ASP A 218 -0.34 11.02 -13.91
N LEU A 219 -1.24 10.08 -13.59
CA LEU A 219 -1.61 8.98 -14.50
C LEU A 219 -2.64 9.39 -15.57
N GLY A 220 -3.28 10.55 -15.45
CA GLY A 220 -4.37 10.94 -16.33
C GLY A 220 -5.64 10.08 -16.16
N VAL A 221 -5.79 9.40 -15.03
CA VAL A 221 -6.94 8.52 -14.72
C VAL A 221 -7.72 9.09 -13.53
N PRO A 222 -8.56 10.14 -13.74
CA PRO A 222 -9.25 10.83 -12.63
C PRO A 222 -10.21 9.92 -11.85
N GLY A 223 -10.67 8.83 -12.45
CA GLY A 223 -11.55 7.83 -11.84
C GLY A 223 -10.84 6.55 -11.43
N LEU A 224 -9.51 6.55 -11.26
CA LEU A 224 -8.75 5.35 -10.90
C LEU A 224 -9.31 4.72 -9.61
N PRO A 225 -9.77 3.46 -9.65
CA PRO A 225 -10.10 2.70 -8.44
C PRO A 225 -8.89 2.60 -7.52
N VAL A 226 -9.08 2.90 -6.24
CA VAL A 226 -8.06 2.69 -5.20
C VAL A 226 -8.65 1.79 -4.13
N VAL A 227 -7.89 0.79 -3.68
CA VAL A 227 -8.28 -0.02 -2.52
C VAL A 227 -7.20 0.07 -1.44
N LEU A 228 -7.59 0.53 -0.26
CA LEU A 228 -6.73 0.76 0.89
C LEU A 228 -6.75 -0.45 1.83
N GLY A 229 -5.59 -0.93 2.27
CA GLY A 229 -5.49 -1.84 3.41
C GLY A 229 -5.46 -1.03 4.70
N ARG A 230 -6.46 -1.21 5.57
CA ARG A 230 -6.44 -0.56 6.88
C ARG A 230 -5.30 -1.15 7.71
N ILE A 231 -4.49 -0.32 8.37
CA ILE A 231 -3.40 -0.84 9.21
C ILE A 231 -3.96 -1.69 10.34
N SER A 232 -3.27 -2.77 10.68
CA SER A 232 -3.78 -3.78 11.60
C SER A 232 -3.78 -3.33 13.06
N ASP A 233 -4.71 -3.91 13.82
CA ASP A 233 -4.77 -3.79 15.28
C ASP A 233 -3.67 -4.60 15.99
N ASN A 234 -2.90 -5.44 15.27
CA ASN A 234 -1.66 -6.02 15.79
C ASN A 234 -0.66 -4.96 16.24
N LEU A 235 -0.84 -3.70 15.83
CA LEU A 235 0.01 -2.59 16.23
C LEU A 235 -0.24 -2.12 17.67
N TYR A 236 -1.42 -2.37 18.25
CA TYR A 236 -1.73 -1.92 19.60
C TYR A 236 -0.88 -2.66 20.64
N PRO A 237 -0.31 -1.96 21.65
CA PRO A 237 0.43 -2.62 22.73
C PRO A 237 -0.39 -3.69 23.46
N ALA A 238 -1.70 -3.49 23.59
CA ALA A 238 -2.62 -4.46 24.19
C ALA A 238 -2.67 -5.80 23.45
N ASN A 239 -2.34 -5.80 22.15
CA ASN A 239 -2.28 -6.98 21.29
C ASN A 239 -0.85 -7.52 21.12
N GLY A 240 0.10 -7.07 21.95
CA GLY A 240 1.53 -7.38 21.78
C GLY A 240 2.20 -6.57 20.68
N GLY A 241 1.57 -5.46 20.28
CA GLY A 241 2.04 -4.62 19.21
C GLY A 241 3.31 -3.85 19.53
N PRO A 242 4.03 -3.41 18.48
CA PRO A 242 5.36 -2.82 18.61
C PRO A 242 5.34 -1.31 18.81
N ILE A 243 4.17 -0.66 18.65
CA ILE A 243 4.02 0.77 18.92
C ILE A 243 3.98 0.97 20.43
N ALA A 244 4.72 1.96 20.91
CA ALA A 244 4.86 2.21 22.35
C ALA A 244 3.50 2.54 23.02
N ALA A 245 3.31 2.04 24.24
CA ALA A 245 2.16 2.39 25.07
C ALA A 245 2.02 3.91 25.22
N GLY A 246 0.78 4.41 25.14
CA GLY A 246 0.47 5.85 25.10
C GLY A 246 0.44 6.47 23.70
N LYS A 247 0.63 5.68 22.64
CA LYS A 247 0.48 6.10 21.23
C LYS A 247 -0.69 5.45 20.52
N GLU A 248 -1.62 4.83 21.24
CA GLU A 248 -2.80 4.16 20.70
C GLU A 248 -3.64 5.13 19.84
N ALA A 249 -3.75 6.40 20.28
CA ALA A 249 -4.45 7.44 19.54
C ALA A 249 -3.84 7.72 18.14
N ASN A 250 -2.55 7.43 17.93
CA ASN A 250 -1.95 7.56 16.60
C ASN A 250 -2.40 6.40 15.69
N ILE A 251 -2.50 5.19 16.24
CA ILE A 251 -3.02 4.01 15.52
C ILE A 251 -4.48 4.28 15.13
N ASP A 252 -5.29 4.75 16.09
CA ASP A 252 -6.67 5.13 15.87
C ASP A 252 -6.81 6.21 14.79
N ALA A 253 -5.94 7.24 14.83
CA ALA A 253 -5.98 8.33 13.86
C ALA A 253 -5.69 7.87 12.43
N VAL A 254 -4.68 7.02 12.22
CA VAL A 254 -4.38 6.48 10.88
C VAL A 254 -5.52 5.57 10.40
N ARG A 255 -6.00 4.66 11.25
CA ARG A 255 -7.10 3.74 10.90
C ARG A 255 -8.38 4.49 10.55
N ALA A 256 -8.75 5.48 11.37
CA ALA A 256 -9.92 6.32 11.12
C ALA A 256 -9.76 7.13 9.83
N ALA A 257 -8.57 7.66 9.57
CA ALA A 257 -8.28 8.39 8.33
C ALA A 257 -8.40 7.51 7.08
N GLN A 258 -7.91 6.27 7.10
CA GLN A 258 -8.04 5.34 5.97
C GLN A 258 -9.50 5.03 5.64
N VAL A 259 -10.33 4.79 6.66
CA VAL A 259 -11.77 4.56 6.49
C VAL A 259 -12.45 5.83 5.96
N ALA A 260 -12.19 6.98 6.58
CA ALA A 260 -12.81 8.25 6.19
C ALA A 260 -12.49 8.62 4.73
N VAL A 261 -11.23 8.48 4.31
CA VAL A 261 -10.83 8.76 2.92
C VAL A 261 -11.55 7.84 1.93
N ALA A 262 -11.74 6.56 2.28
CA ALA A 262 -12.49 5.64 1.43
C ALA A 262 -13.99 5.97 1.38
N GLU A 263 -14.60 6.35 2.49
CA GLU A 263 -16.03 6.71 2.54
C GLU A 263 -16.35 8.06 1.88
N GLU A 264 -15.38 8.98 1.84
CA GLU A 264 -15.50 10.30 1.20
C GLU A 264 -15.42 10.24 -0.34
N ASP A 265 -14.80 9.21 -0.90
CA ASP A 265 -14.50 9.10 -2.34
C ASP A 265 -15.10 7.81 -2.94
N PRO A 266 -16.09 7.90 -3.85
CA PRO A 266 -16.78 6.73 -4.42
C PRO A 266 -15.89 5.87 -5.34
N ARG A 267 -14.64 6.26 -5.56
CA ARG A 267 -13.63 5.51 -6.31
C ARG A 267 -12.51 5.00 -5.40
N VAL A 268 -12.74 4.98 -4.09
CA VAL A 268 -11.85 4.42 -3.09
C VAL A 268 -12.63 3.43 -2.23
N ALA A 269 -12.06 2.25 -2.01
CA ALA A 269 -12.55 1.26 -1.06
C ALA A 269 -11.47 0.97 -0.01
N TRP A 270 -11.84 0.28 1.06
CA TRP A 270 -10.88 -0.18 2.05
C TRP A 270 -11.18 -1.62 2.49
N VAL A 271 -10.15 -2.33 2.94
CA VAL A 271 -10.26 -3.69 3.47
C VAL A 271 -9.89 -3.71 4.94
N ASP A 272 -10.70 -4.41 5.72
CA ASP A 272 -10.43 -4.66 7.14
C ASP A 272 -9.32 -5.71 7.29
N THR A 273 -8.52 -5.58 8.35
CA THR A 273 -7.38 -6.43 8.69
C THR A 273 -7.35 -6.83 10.17
N ASP A 274 -8.42 -6.55 10.93
CA ASP A 274 -8.48 -6.81 12.38
C ASP A 274 -8.47 -8.29 12.74
N ASP A 275 -8.85 -9.17 11.82
CA ASP A 275 -8.80 -10.63 12.00
C ASP A 275 -7.47 -11.24 11.53
N PHE A 276 -6.49 -10.43 11.13
CA PHE A 276 -5.23 -10.93 10.60
C PHE A 276 -4.25 -11.25 11.72
N ALA A 277 -3.74 -12.47 11.72
CA ALA A 277 -2.72 -12.88 12.66
C ALA A 277 -1.37 -12.20 12.35
N PRO A 278 -0.59 -11.83 13.39
CA PRO A 278 0.76 -11.37 13.20
C PRO A 278 1.63 -12.53 12.72
N ARG A 279 2.69 -12.21 11.99
CA ARG A 279 3.64 -13.18 11.43
C ARG A 279 4.18 -14.10 12.51
N ARG A 280 4.54 -13.52 13.66
CA ARG A 280 5.05 -14.18 14.87
C ARG A 280 4.79 -13.29 16.08
N SER A 281 4.90 -13.86 17.28
CA SER A 281 4.79 -13.11 18.54
C SER A 281 5.88 -12.04 18.72
N ASP A 282 7.04 -12.20 18.07
CA ASP A 282 8.15 -11.24 18.06
C ASP A 282 8.21 -10.37 16.79
N ASP A 283 7.23 -10.53 15.88
CA ASP A 283 7.09 -9.77 14.66
C ASP A 283 5.60 -9.46 14.39
N THR A 284 5.08 -8.53 15.19
CA THR A 284 3.68 -8.06 15.14
C THR A 284 3.47 -6.90 14.16
N TRP A 285 4.52 -6.45 13.48
CA TRP A 285 4.42 -5.48 12.38
C TRP A 285 3.83 -6.11 11.12
N HIS A 286 4.12 -7.39 10.89
CA HIS A 286 3.83 -8.07 9.64
C HIS A 286 2.76 -9.14 9.82
N PHE A 287 2.06 -9.44 8.74
CA PHE A 287 1.09 -10.52 8.71
C PHE A 287 1.74 -11.90 8.56
N ASP A 288 1.02 -12.93 8.99
CA ASP A 288 1.37 -14.29 8.63
C ASP A 288 0.99 -14.62 7.17
N SER A 289 1.32 -15.83 6.74
CA SER A 289 1.09 -16.26 5.35
C SER A 289 -0.40 -16.44 5.00
N ALA A 290 -1.25 -16.75 5.97
CA ALA A 290 -2.69 -16.91 5.76
C ALA A 290 -3.35 -15.53 5.62
N ALA A 291 -2.98 -14.58 6.47
CA ALA A 291 -3.43 -13.21 6.40
C ALA A 291 -3.01 -12.49 5.10
N TYR A 292 -1.81 -12.74 4.55
CA TYR A 292 -1.45 -12.19 3.23
C TYR A 292 -2.32 -12.76 2.09
N GLN A 293 -2.67 -14.04 2.14
CA GLN A 293 -3.59 -14.63 1.16
C GLN A 293 -4.97 -13.97 1.25
N LEU A 294 -5.50 -13.85 2.48
CA LEU A 294 -6.78 -13.20 2.75
C LEU A 294 -6.78 -11.70 2.38
N LEU A 295 -5.66 -11.00 2.58
CA LEU A 295 -5.52 -9.60 2.16
C LEU A 295 -5.66 -9.45 0.65
N GLY A 296 -5.01 -10.32 -0.14
CA GLY A 296 -5.13 -10.30 -1.59
C GLY A 296 -6.54 -10.63 -2.08
N ASP A 297 -7.21 -11.61 -1.46
CA ASP A 297 -8.61 -11.95 -1.75
C ASP A 297 -9.54 -10.76 -1.43
N ARG A 298 -9.38 -10.13 -0.27
CA ARG A 298 -10.17 -8.95 0.12
C ARG A 298 -9.92 -7.75 -0.79
N PHE A 299 -8.68 -7.54 -1.22
CA PHE A 299 -8.38 -6.50 -2.22
C PHE A 299 -9.09 -6.76 -3.54
N ALA A 300 -9.13 -8.02 -4.00
CA ALA A 300 -9.83 -8.42 -5.20
C ALA A 300 -11.34 -8.18 -5.07
N GLU A 301 -11.95 -8.64 -3.98
CA GLU A 301 -13.38 -8.45 -3.70
C GLU A 301 -13.77 -6.97 -3.65
N ALA A 302 -13.02 -6.17 -2.89
CA ALA A 302 -13.27 -4.74 -2.76
C ALA A 302 -13.08 -3.99 -4.09
N TYR A 303 -12.05 -4.34 -4.88
CA TYR A 303 -11.86 -3.78 -6.21
C TYR A 303 -13.04 -4.09 -7.13
N LEU A 304 -13.45 -5.36 -7.19
CA LEU A 304 -14.54 -5.81 -8.07
C LEU A 304 -15.88 -5.15 -7.70
N ALA A 305 -16.17 -5.03 -6.39
CA ALA A 305 -17.35 -4.30 -5.92
C ALA A 305 -17.31 -2.82 -6.36
N LEU A 306 -16.18 -2.15 -6.15
CA LEU A 306 -15.98 -0.74 -6.47
C LEU A 306 -16.18 -0.43 -7.96
N VAL A 307 -15.75 -1.33 -8.86
CA VAL A 307 -15.93 -1.15 -10.31
C VAL A 307 -17.29 -1.60 -10.83
N ALA A 308 -17.94 -2.57 -10.18
CA ALA A 308 -19.31 -2.98 -10.52
C ALA A 308 -20.34 -1.88 -10.21
N GLU A 309 -20.17 -1.17 -9.10
CA GLU A 309 -21.04 -0.04 -8.73
C GLU A 309 -20.90 1.13 -9.72
N ALA A 310 -19.67 1.41 -10.18
CA ALA A 310 -19.44 2.44 -11.19
C ALA A 310 -19.94 2.06 -12.60
N GLY A 311 -20.01 0.77 -12.91
CA GLY A 311 -20.54 0.25 -14.17
C GLY A 311 -22.07 0.11 -14.22
N SER A 312 -22.76 0.29 -13.09
CA SER A 312 -24.21 0.18 -13.02
C SER A 312 -24.88 1.48 -13.49
N PRO A 313 -25.66 1.49 -14.58
CA PRO A 313 -26.37 2.68 -15.01
C PRO A 313 -27.49 3.02 -14.02
N GLY A 314 -27.26 4.03 -13.17
CA GLY A 314 -28.31 4.72 -12.42
C GLY A 314 -28.43 4.35 -10.94
N ALA A 315 -27.50 4.82 -10.13
CA ALA A 315 -27.76 5.10 -8.71
C ALA A 315 -27.03 6.37 -8.25
N SER A 316 -27.17 7.45 -9.01
CA SER A 316 -26.90 8.80 -8.50
C SER A 316 -28.10 9.72 -8.79
N SER A 317 -28.55 10.38 -7.73
CA SER A 317 -29.59 11.42 -7.68
C SER A 317 -31.07 11.02 -7.89
N ALA A 318 -31.68 10.44 -6.86
CA ALA A 318 -33.12 10.60 -6.63
C ALA A 318 -33.47 10.50 -5.13
N ASN A 319 -33.15 11.54 -4.35
CA ASN A 319 -34.09 12.06 -3.36
C ASN A 319 -33.63 13.41 -2.79
N SER A 320 -33.98 14.47 -3.50
CA SER A 320 -34.27 15.76 -2.90
C SER A 320 -35.51 16.34 -3.59
N ALA A 321 -36.63 16.21 -2.89
CA ALA A 321 -37.81 17.07 -2.85
C ALA A 321 -38.26 17.80 -4.13
N ALA A 322 -39.44 17.43 -4.64
CA ALA A 322 -40.54 18.37 -4.90
C ALA A 322 -41.87 17.65 -5.21
N SER A 323 -42.87 17.79 -4.34
CA SER A 323 -44.12 18.47 -4.69
C SER A 323 -45.02 18.62 -3.46
N ALA A 324 -45.31 19.88 -3.14
CA ALA A 324 -46.38 20.26 -2.23
C ALA A 324 -47.68 20.39 -3.02
N GLY A 325 -48.75 19.79 -2.50
CA GLY A 325 -50.11 20.34 -2.47
C GLY A 325 -50.97 20.25 -3.73
N ALA A 326 -52.02 19.41 -3.67
CA ALA A 326 -53.40 19.81 -3.96
C ALA A 326 -54.43 18.75 -3.49
N GLY A 327 -55.23 19.17 -2.51
CA GLY A 327 -56.65 18.88 -2.25
C GLY A 327 -57.35 17.59 -2.73
N GLY A 328 -58.08 16.98 -1.78
CA GLY A 328 -59.53 16.79 -1.97
C GLY A 328 -60.08 15.36 -1.87
N GLY A 329 -60.75 15.08 -0.74
CA GLY A 329 -62.08 14.48 -0.77
C GLY A 329 -62.21 12.96 -0.61
N GLY A 330 -62.71 12.56 0.58
CA GLY A 330 -63.92 11.73 0.66
C GLY A 330 -63.78 10.23 0.90
N GLY A 331 -64.06 9.83 2.15
CA GLY A 331 -65.17 8.89 2.41
C GLY A 331 -64.84 7.43 2.71
N ALA A 332 -65.06 7.06 4.00
CA ALA A 332 -65.67 5.82 4.51
C ALA A 332 -64.96 4.48 4.22
N ALA A 333 -65.03 3.43 5.04
CA ALA A 333 -65.45 3.14 6.41
C ALA A 333 -64.98 1.69 6.63
N GLY A 334 -64.64 1.30 7.87
CA GLY A 334 -64.28 -0.09 8.14
C GLY A 334 -63.76 -0.29 9.56
N ALA A 335 -64.69 -0.42 10.49
CA ALA A 335 -64.47 -0.57 11.92
C ALA A 335 -63.97 -1.97 12.32
N SER A 336 -63.18 -2.01 13.40
CA SER A 336 -63.29 -2.87 14.61
C SER A 336 -61.92 -2.88 15.29
N GLY A 337 -61.74 -2.25 16.46
CA GLY A 337 -62.11 -2.77 17.79
C GLY A 337 -60.93 -3.63 18.30
N SER A 338 -60.31 -3.48 19.47
CA SER A 338 -60.66 -2.88 20.78
C SER A 338 -59.33 -2.83 21.57
N THR A 339 -58.93 -1.71 22.20
CA THR A 339 -58.94 -1.44 23.67
C THR A 339 -58.29 -2.52 24.57
N VAL A 340 -57.54 -2.24 25.65
CA VAL A 340 -57.23 -1.03 26.43
C VAL A 340 -56.15 -1.37 27.48
N GLY A 341 -55.37 -0.34 27.86
CA GLY A 341 -54.93 -0.09 29.24
C GLY A 341 -53.55 -0.64 29.62
N GLY A 342 -52.61 0.12 30.20
CA GLY A 342 -52.70 1.46 30.78
C GLY A 342 -52.11 1.47 32.19
N GLY A 343 -51.11 2.32 32.42
CA GLY A 343 -50.82 2.89 33.74
C GLY A 343 -49.63 2.32 34.52
N GLY A 344 -48.49 3.04 34.46
CA GLY A 344 -48.06 3.90 35.57
C GLY A 344 -47.23 3.31 36.72
N GLY A 345 -46.02 3.84 36.88
CA GLY A 345 -45.64 4.50 38.15
C GLY A 345 -44.64 3.80 39.08
N GLY A 346 -43.37 4.24 39.02
CA GLY A 346 -42.64 4.82 40.18
C GLY A 346 -42.02 3.92 41.26
N GLY A 347 -40.75 4.23 41.60
CA GLY A 347 -40.33 4.32 43.01
C GLY A 347 -39.20 3.40 43.53
N ALA A 348 -37.98 3.95 43.50
CA ALA A 348 -36.99 4.03 44.59
C ALA A 348 -36.42 2.78 45.33
N ALA A 349 -35.08 2.73 45.30
CA ALA A 349 -34.12 2.55 46.40
C ALA A 349 -34.11 1.27 47.28
N GLY A 350 -32.91 0.68 47.42
CA GLY A 350 -32.59 -0.26 48.49
C GLY A 350 -31.19 -0.89 48.33
N ALA A 351 -30.27 -0.50 49.19
CA ALA A 351 -28.88 -0.93 49.21
C ALA A 351 -28.64 -2.21 50.04
N SER A 352 -27.45 -2.78 49.84
CA SER A 352 -26.62 -3.55 50.79
C SER A 352 -26.93 -5.03 51.04
N GLY A 353 -25.87 -5.84 51.14
CA GLY A 353 -25.88 -7.10 51.89
C GLY A 353 -25.07 -8.24 51.28
N SER A 354 -23.76 -8.26 51.57
CA SER A 354 -22.83 -9.35 51.29
C SER A 354 -23.20 -10.68 51.95
N SER A 355 -22.89 -11.80 51.30
CA SER A 355 -22.22 -12.96 51.93
C SER A 355 -21.81 -13.99 50.87
N VAL A 356 -20.53 -14.36 50.85
CA VAL A 356 -20.01 -15.51 50.10
C VAL A 356 -19.30 -16.40 51.11
N SER A 357 -19.71 -17.67 51.15
CA SER A 357 -19.13 -18.70 51.99
C SER A 357 -18.66 -19.87 51.13
N SER A 358 -17.58 -20.50 51.60
CA SER A 358 -17.07 -21.85 51.29
C SER A 358 -16.42 -22.08 49.91
N ALA A 359 -15.41 -22.94 49.72
CA ALA A 359 -14.32 -23.56 50.48
C ALA A 359 -13.98 -24.86 49.74
N SER A 360 -12.71 -25.04 49.33
CA SER A 360 -12.01 -26.33 49.16
C SER A 360 -10.62 -26.04 48.57
N SER A 361 -9.51 -26.08 49.32
CA SER A 361 -8.67 -27.27 49.65
C SER A 361 -8.18 -28.02 48.40
N ALA A 362 -6.92 -28.43 48.23
CA ALA A 362 -5.68 -28.28 48.98
C ALA A 362 -4.49 -28.72 48.11
N ALA A 363 -3.32 -28.18 48.47
CA ALA A 363 -1.93 -28.64 48.33
C ALA A 363 -1.55 -29.85 47.42
N SER A 364 -0.46 -29.66 46.68
CA SER A 364 0.78 -30.42 46.95
C SER A 364 2.01 -29.55 46.68
N ALA A 365 3.02 -29.74 47.52
CA ALA A 365 4.21 -28.92 47.70
C ALA A 365 5.48 -29.71 47.41
N GLY A 366 6.59 -28.98 47.22
CA GLY A 366 7.98 -29.46 47.20
C GLY A 366 8.68 -28.97 45.94
N GLY A 367 9.47 -27.88 45.92
CA GLY A 367 10.46 -27.39 46.90
C GLY A 367 11.80 -28.05 46.59
N GLY A 368 12.97 -27.43 46.53
CA GLY A 368 13.52 -26.07 46.51
C GLY A 368 14.92 -26.24 45.86
N GLY A 369 15.84 -25.29 45.71
CA GLY A 369 15.98 -23.91 46.10
C GLY A 369 17.44 -23.48 45.80
N GLY A 370 17.67 -22.18 45.68
CA GLY A 370 18.97 -21.49 45.82
C GLY A 370 19.97 -21.63 44.66
N ALA A 371 20.86 -20.69 44.35
CA ALA A 371 21.05 -19.31 44.78
C ALA A 371 22.11 -18.69 43.83
N ALA A 372 22.01 -17.37 43.63
CA ALA A 372 23.08 -16.38 43.39
C ALA A 372 24.24 -16.65 42.40
N GLY A 373 24.54 -15.64 41.55
CA GLY A 373 25.92 -15.35 41.17
C GLY A 373 26.17 -14.75 39.78
N ALA A 374 26.33 -13.42 39.75
CA ALA A 374 27.35 -12.65 39.04
C ALA A 374 27.61 -12.84 37.53
N SER A 375 27.43 -11.72 36.81
CA SER A 375 28.32 -11.09 35.80
C SER A 375 29.54 -11.86 35.28
N GLY A 376 29.72 -11.86 33.95
CA GLY A 376 31.02 -12.11 33.33
C GLY A 376 30.97 -12.13 31.79
N SER A 377 31.59 -11.12 31.17
CA SER A 377 31.89 -11.03 29.73
C SER A 377 33.07 -11.93 29.34
N SER A 378 33.01 -12.55 28.16
CA SER A 378 34.14 -12.96 27.29
C SER A 378 33.53 -13.58 26.02
N VAL A 379 33.69 -13.05 24.80
CA VAL A 379 34.84 -13.02 23.88
C VAL A 379 35.66 -14.32 23.85
N SER A 380 35.64 -15.02 22.70
CA SER A 380 36.73 -15.81 22.06
C SER A 380 36.17 -16.58 20.84
N SER A 381 36.51 -16.17 19.61
CA SER A 381 37.48 -16.83 18.70
C SER A 381 36.92 -18.06 17.96
N ALA A 382 36.62 -17.96 16.67
CA ALA A 382 37.53 -18.17 15.53
C ALA A 382 37.76 -19.65 15.18
N SER A 383 37.36 -20.03 13.97
CA SER A 383 38.11 -20.97 13.14
C SER A 383 37.62 -20.90 11.68
N SER A 384 38.43 -20.26 10.86
CA SER A 384 38.50 -20.50 9.42
C SER A 384 39.16 -21.86 9.16
N ALA A 385 38.67 -22.58 8.16
CA ALA A 385 39.42 -23.63 7.48
C ALA A 385 39.09 -23.56 5.99
N ALA A 386 40.08 -23.14 5.21
CA ALA A 386 40.12 -23.25 3.77
C ALA A 386 40.59 -24.66 3.38
N SER A 387 40.10 -25.17 2.25
CA SER A 387 40.86 -26.11 1.43
C SER A 387 40.54 -25.88 -0.05
N ALA A 388 41.61 -25.60 -0.79
CA ALA A 388 41.67 -25.34 -2.22
C ALA A 388 41.76 -26.63 -3.07
N GLY A 389 41.56 -26.47 -4.38
CA GLY A 389 41.91 -27.43 -5.44
C GLY A 389 40.99 -27.29 -6.65
N ALA A 390 41.22 -26.36 -7.61
CA ALA A 390 42.23 -26.32 -8.68
C ALA A 390 41.84 -27.08 -9.97
N ALA A 391 41.68 -26.31 -11.08
CA ALA A 391 41.98 -26.59 -12.51
C ALA A 391 40.99 -25.76 -13.38
N ALA A 392 41.32 -24.66 -14.07
CA ALA A 392 42.36 -24.30 -15.05
C ALA A 392 42.10 -24.78 -16.49
N ALA A 393 41.68 -23.84 -17.37
CA ALA A 393 42.05 -23.63 -18.80
C ALA A 393 41.10 -22.56 -19.37
N GLY A 394 41.51 -21.32 -19.70
CA GLY A 394 42.27 -20.89 -20.90
C GLY A 394 41.26 -20.36 -21.96
N SER A 395 41.37 -19.21 -22.64
CA SER A 395 42.47 -18.29 -22.94
C SER A 395 41.95 -17.05 -23.72
N ALA A 396 42.84 -16.06 -23.91
CA ALA A 396 42.80 -14.81 -24.72
C ALA A 396 42.30 -13.56 -23.95
N GLY A 397 43.09 -12.51 -23.67
CA GLY A 397 44.23 -11.87 -24.38
C GLY A 397 43.68 -10.74 -25.28
N SER A 398 44.08 -9.46 -25.24
CA SER A 398 45.28 -8.78 -24.72
C SER A 398 45.07 -7.24 -24.70
N ALA A 399 45.81 -6.57 -23.78
CA ALA A 399 46.58 -5.31 -23.90
C ALA A 399 45.88 -3.99 -24.34
N ALA A 400 46.27 -2.77 -23.92
CA ALA A 400 47.50 -2.21 -23.31
C ALA A 400 47.12 -0.95 -22.49
N GLY A 401 47.77 -0.64 -21.35
CA GLY A 401 48.88 0.33 -21.24
C GLY A 401 48.34 1.71 -20.79
N SER A 402 48.93 2.51 -19.89
CA SER A 402 50.22 2.52 -19.19
C SER A 402 50.19 3.64 -18.11
N SER A 403 51.03 3.50 -17.08
CA SER A 403 51.69 4.53 -16.25
C SER A 403 50.84 5.52 -15.42
N GLY A 404 51.15 5.83 -14.16
CA GLY A 404 52.30 5.48 -13.34
C GLY A 404 52.25 6.14 -11.96
N ALA A 405 53.10 5.60 -11.08
CA ALA A 405 53.78 6.23 -9.95
C ALA A 405 52.96 6.98 -8.86
N ALA A 406 52.86 6.30 -7.71
CA ALA A 406 52.78 6.81 -6.34
C ALA A 406 54.08 7.60 -5.96
N PRO A 407 54.35 8.07 -4.70
CA PRO A 407 53.66 7.72 -3.45
C PRO A 407 53.57 8.81 -2.34
N GLY A 408 52.82 8.47 -1.29
CA GLY A 408 53.32 8.59 0.08
C GLY A 408 52.53 9.50 1.03
N GLY A 409 52.26 8.98 2.24
CA GLY A 409 52.19 9.82 3.44
C GLY A 409 51.00 9.65 4.38
N THR A 410 50.95 8.52 5.08
CA THR A 410 50.71 8.38 6.54
C THR A 410 49.79 9.37 7.30
N GLY A 411 48.76 8.79 7.95
CA GLY A 411 48.63 8.85 9.41
C GLY A 411 47.54 9.76 10.02
N GLY A 412 46.79 9.20 10.98
CA GLY A 412 46.38 9.95 12.18
C GLY A 412 44.89 10.17 12.44
N SER A 413 44.29 9.23 13.17
CA SER A 413 43.48 9.43 14.39
C SER A 413 42.36 10.48 14.47
N SER A 414 41.17 9.96 14.81
CA SER A 414 40.32 10.37 15.94
C SER A 414 39.69 11.77 16.00
N GLY A 415 38.36 11.80 16.20
CA GLY A 415 37.73 12.90 16.94
C GLY A 415 36.25 13.13 16.66
N CYS A 416 35.38 12.57 17.50
CA CYS A 416 34.06 13.14 17.81
C CYS A 416 34.21 14.62 18.19
N GLY A 417 33.34 15.47 17.66
CA GLY A 417 33.31 16.88 18.04
C GLY A 417 32.00 17.55 17.62
N CYS A 418 31.01 17.53 18.52
CA CYS A 418 29.90 18.46 18.52
C CYS A 418 30.46 19.89 18.43
N ARG A 419 29.97 20.69 17.47
CA ARG A 419 30.17 22.14 17.47
C ARG A 419 28.84 22.86 17.33
N THR A 420 28.42 23.42 18.46
CA THR A 420 27.61 24.62 18.55
C THR A 420 28.43 25.83 18.10
N ALA A 421 27.92 26.58 17.14
CA ALA A 421 28.23 27.99 16.89
C ALA A 421 26.91 28.61 16.36
N GLY A 422 26.35 29.69 16.90
CA GLY A 422 27.01 30.88 17.41
C GLY A 422 26.69 32.02 16.44
N ILE A 423 25.54 32.67 16.67
CA ILE A 423 25.00 33.82 15.92
C ILE A 423 25.94 35.04 16.02
N PRO A 424 25.98 35.90 14.98
CA PRO A 424 25.95 37.34 15.21
C PRO A 424 24.75 37.99 14.51
N GLY A 425 24.01 38.78 15.28
CA GLY A 425 22.78 39.44 14.85
C GLY A 425 22.99 40.75 14.10
N GLN A 426 22.00 41.09 13.26
CA GLN A 426 21.52 42.44 13.02
C GLN A 426 19.98 42.40 12.99
N GLY A 427 19.36 43.31 13.73
CA GLY A 427 17.90 43.41 13.92
C GLY A 427 17.16 44.15 12.78
N PRO A 428 15.88 44.54 12.99
CA PRO A 428 14.78 43.88 12.30
C PRO A 428 14.09 44.75 11.24
N GLY A 429 13.70 44.14 10.13
CA GLY A 429 12.77 44.69 9.14
C GLY A 429 11.40 44.01 9.28
N ALA A 430 10.39 44.80 9.62
CA ALA A 430 9.01 44.37 9.83
C ALA A 430 8.34 43.89 8.53
N ALA A 431 7.85 42.65 8.51
CA ALA A 431 6.65 42.20 7.76
C ALA A 431 6.51 40.67 7.83
N ALA A 432 5.63 40.16 8.72
CA ALA A 432 4.87 38.91 8.56
C ALA A 432 4.30 38.44 9.90
N LEU A 433 3.16 39.01 10.31
CA LEU A 433 2.31 38.46 11.36
C LEU A 433 0.91 39.07 11.25
N ALA A 434 0.15 38.60 10.27
CA ALA A 434 -1.32 38.67 10.25
C ALA A 434 -1.80 38.00 8.96
N LEU A 435 -2.30 36.76 9.04
CA LEU A 435 -3.30 36.20 8.13
C LEU A 435 -3.77 34.83 8.67
N ILE A 436 -4.36 34.85 9.86
CA ILE A 436 -5.40 33.90 10.24
C ILE A 436 -6.65 34.74 10.50
N ALA A 437 -7.77 34.29 9.94
CA ALA A 437 -9.12 34.87 9.98
C ALA A 437 -9.41 35.97 8.96
N LEU A 438 -9.92 35.57 7.77
CA LEU A 438 -11.09 36.22 7.14
C LEU A 438 -11.61 35.39 5.95
N ALA A 439 -12.49 34.42 6.22
CA ALA A 439 -13.37 33.84 5.19
C ALA A 439 -14.71 33.39 5.79
N ALA A 440 -15.31 34.28 6.59
CA ALA A 440 -16.73 34.22 6.91
C ALA A 440 -17.32 35.59 6.53
N LEU A 441 -18.45 35.56 5.83
CA LEU A 441 -19.33 36.70 5.45
C LEU A 441 -19.04 37.39 4.11
N ARG A 442 -19.45 36.75 3.01
CA ARG A 442 -20.14 37.46 1.89
C ARG A 442 -21.24 36.59 1.30
N ARG A 443 -22.46 36.71 1.83
CA ARG A 443 -23.73 36.80 1.09
C ARG A 443 -24.92 36.95 2.05
N ARG A 444 -25.08 38.16 2.60
CA ARG A 444 -26.40 38.71 2.94
C ARG A 444 -26.36 40.21 2.72
N ARG A 445 -26.87 40.64 1.56
CA ARG A 445 -27.55 41.93 1.38
C ARG A 445 -28.24 41.93 0.02
N GLY A 446 -29.56 41.75 0.09
CA GLY A 446 -30.49 41.77 -1.03
C GLY A 446 -31.91 41.70 -0.49
N SER A 447 -32.25 42.57 0.48
CA SER A 447 -33.62 42.78 0.93
C SER A 447 -33.82 44.27 1.17
N GLY A 448 -34.73 44.86 0.40
CA GLY A 448 -35.25 46.19 0.64
C GLY A 448 -36.15 46.61 -0.52
N ARG A 449 -37.47 46.36 -0.42
CA ARG A 449 -38.47 47.36 -0.01
C ARG A 449 -39.90 46.78 -0.09
N GLU A 450 -40.64 46.91 1.02
CA GLU A 450 -42.10 46.81 1.21
C GLU A 450 -42.90 47.94 0.49
N PRO A 451 -44.23 48.16 0.73
CA PRO A 451 -45.33 47.29 1.19
C PRO A 451 -46.60 47.36 0.29
N GLY A 452 -47.55 46.45 0.52
CA GLY A 452 -48.93 46.49 0.04
C GLY A 452 -49.73 45.31 0.56
#